data_AF-A0A124FLN8-F1
#
_entry.id   AF-A0A124FLN8-F1
#
_cell.length_a   1.000
_cell.length_b   1.000
_cell.length_c   1.000
_cell.angle_alpha   90.00
_cell.angle_beta   90.00
_cell.angle_gamma   90.00
#
_symmetry.space_group_name_H-M   'P 1'
#
loop_
_entity.id
_entity.type
_entity.pdbx_description
1 polymer ?
#
loop_
_entity_poly.entity_id
_entity_poly.type
_entity_poly.pdbx_seq_one_letter_code
_entity_poly.pdbx_strand_id
1 'polypeptide(L)'
;MSSGGKEAQAVELARFFFDLVRRESCGECLPCALGTRQVGVALEGKGAEGTLLREIGRAMKQSSKCGVGRIGGALVLELLERYPAIFKAGA
;
A
#
# COMPACT_ATOMS: atom_id res chain seq x y z
N MET A 1 13.35 23.28 9.99
CA MET A 1 13.59 21.86 10.39
C MET A 1 12.36 21.22 11.06
N SER A 2 11.14 21.38 10.53
CA SER A 2 9.90 20.83 11.14
C SER A 2 9.17 19.78 10.26
N SER A 3 9.64 19.52 9.03
CA SER A 3 8.95 18.60 8.10
C SER A 3 9.13 17.11 8.44
N GLY A 4 10.33 16.71 8.90
CA GLY A 4 10.68 15.29 9.06
C GLY A 4 9.83 14.51 10.08
N GLY A 5 9.34 15.15 11.15
CA GLY A 5 8.50 14.49 12.14
C GLY A 5 7.07 14.18 11.65
N LYS A 6 6.53 15.02 10.75
CA LYS A 6 5.18 14.83 10.19
C LYS A 6 5.16 13.74 9.13
N GLU A 7 6.23 13.65 8.33
CA GLU A 7 6.38 12.60 7.31
C GLU A 7 6.51 11.22 7.94
N ALA A 8 7.31 11.08 9.00
CA ALA A 8 7.44 9.81 9.74
C ALA A 8 6.11 9.36 10.35
N GLN A 9 5.31 10.28 10.92
CA GLN A 9 3.96 9.95 11.42
C GLN A 9 3.00 9.53 10.30
N ALA A 10 3.04 10.20 9.14
CA ALA A 10 2.21 9.84 8.01
C ALA A 10 2.54 8.45 7.47
N VAL A 11 3.83 8.09 7.43
CA VAL A 11 4.31 6.76 7.04
C VAL A 11 3.83 5.69 8.02
N GLU A 12 3.95 5.92 9.33
CA GLU A 12 3.50 4.97 10.35
C GLU A 12 1.98 4.75 10.27
N LEU A 13 1.22 5.83 10.12
CA LEU A 13 -0.22 5.77 9.95
C LEU A 13 -0.63 5.02 8.67
N ALA A 14 0.11 5.23 7.58
CA ALA A 14 -0.12 4.51 6.33
C ALA A 14 0.15 3.01 6.46
N ARG A 15 1.21 2.61 7.18
CA ARG A 15 1.50 1.20 7.49
C ARG A 15 0.36 0.58 8.30
N PHE A 16 -0.13 1.29 9.31
CA PHE A 16 -1.27 0.86 10.11
C PHE A 16 -2.54 0.64 9.27
N PHE A 17 -2.92 1.61 8.43
CA PHE A 17 -4.10 1.48 7.57
C PHE A 17 -3.94 0.35 6.55
N PHE A 18 -2.74 0.16 6.00
CA PHE A 18 -2.52 -0.95 5.07
C PHE A 18 -2.59 -2.31 5.78
N ASP A 19 -2.13 -2.43 7.03
CA ASP A 19 -2.32 -3.64 7.82
C ASP A 19 -3.80 -3.94 8.08
N LEU A 20 -4.61 -2.90 8.34
CA LEU A 20 -6.06 -3.06 8.44
C LEU A 20 -6.65 -3.61 7.13
N VAL A 21 -6.26 -3.07 5.98
CA VAL A 21 -6.69 -3.59 4.66
C VAL A 21 -6.28 -5.05 4.49
N ARG A 22 -5.09 -5.45 4.93
CA ARG A 22 -4.63 -6.85 4.87
C ARG A 22 -5.49 -7.76 5.73
N ARG A 23 -5.80 -7.36 6.97
CA ARG A 23 -6.61 -8.14 7.92
C ARG A 23 -8.06 -8.29 7.48
N GLU A 24 -8.64 -7.20 6.96
CA GLU A 24 -10.03 -7.16 6.51
C GLU A 24 -10.22 -7.72 5.08
N SER A 25 -9.15 -8.16 4.43
CA SER A 25 -9.24 -8.80 3.12
C SER A 25 -9.85 -10.20 3.26
N CYS A 26 -11.06 -10.37 2.72
CA CYS A 26 -11.76 -11.67 2.72
C CYS A 26 -11.18 -12.71 1.74
N GLY A 27 -10.30 -12.29 0.82
CA GLY A 27 -9.66 -13.18 -0.16
C GLY A 27 -10.47 -13.50 -1.43
N GLU A 28 -11.73 -13.07 -1.55
CA GLU A 28 -12.63 -13.47 -2.66
C GLU A 28 -12.35 -12.82 -4.03
N CYS A 29 -11.55 -11.75 -4.07
CA CYS A 29 -11.15 -11.12 -5.32
C CYS A 29 -9.63 -11.13 -5.47
N LEU A 30 -9.16 -11.73 -6.55
CA LEU A 30 -7.75 -11.90 -6.88
C LEU A 30 -6.92 -10.60 -6.80
N PRO A 31 -7.36 -9.45 -7.38
CA PRO A 31 -6.58 -8.22 -7.29
C PRO A 31 -6.36 -7.75 -5.84
N CYS A 32 -7.35 -7.89 -4.96
CA CYS A 32 -7.19 -7.56 -3.54
C CYS A 32 -6.33 -8.60 -2.81
N ALA A 33 -6.64 -9.89 -2.98
CA ALA A 33 -5.99 -10.97 -2.25
C ALA A 33 -4.48 -11.06 -2.53
N LEU A 34 -4.08 -10.97 -3.81
CA LEU A 34 -2.67 -10.99 -4.20
C LEU A 34 -2.02 -9.62 -4.01
N GLY A 35 -2.70 -8.54 -4.38
CA GLY A 35 -2.15 -7.19 -4.29
C GLY A 35 -1.79 -6.80 -2.86
N THR A 36 -2.66 -7.10 -1.89
CA THR A 36 -2.38 -6.84 -0.46
C THR A 36 -1.16 -7.60 0.06
N ARG A 37 -0.93 -8.84 -0.40
CA ARG A 37 0.27 -9.61 -0.05
C ARG A 37 1.52 -9.00 -0.67
N GLN A 38 1.50 -8.70 -1.97
CA GLN A 38 2.64 -8.15 -2.69
C GLN A 38 3.06 -6.79 -2.14
N VAL A 39 2.11 -5.88 -1.91
CA VAL A 39 2.38 -4.58 -1.30
C VAL A 39 2.86 -4.74 0.14
N GLY A 40 2.30 -5.69 0.90
CA GLY A 40 2.75 -6.00 2.26
C GLY A 40 4.25 -6.37 2.31
N VAL A 41 4.70 -7.21 1.37
CA VAL A 41 6.13 -7.56 1.21
C VAL A 41 6.97 -6.33 0.85
N ALA A 42 6.46 -5.43 0.00
CA ALA A 42 7.15 -4.20 -0.35
C ALA A 42 7.30 -3.24 0.84
N LEU A 43 6.28 -3.13 1.69
CA LEU A 43 6.32 -2.33 2.91
C LEU A 43 7.28 -2.88 3.98
N GLU A 44 7.58 -4.19 3.93
CA GLU A 44 8.62 -4.83 4.75
C GLU A 44 10.05 -4.59 4.21
N GLY A 45 10.20 -3.77 3.17
CA GLY A 45 11.50 -3.46 2.56
C GLY A 45 12.08 -4.60 1.71
N LYS A 46 11.27 -5.62 1.39
CA LYS A 46 11.71 -6.81 0.62
C LYS A 46 11.60 -6.64 -0.90
N GLY A 47 11.54 -5.38 -1.35
CA GLY A 47 11.71 -5.00 -2.76
C GLY A 47 10.48 -5.28 -3.64
N ALA A 48 9.85 -4.21 -4.11
CA ALA A 48 9.04 -4.23 -5.32
C ALA A 48 9.31 -2.94 -6.10
N GLU A 49 9.47 -3.07 -7.42
CA GLU A 49 9.59 -1.91 -8.30
C GLU A 49 8.36 -1.00 -8.17
N GLY A 50 8.59 0.32 -8.12
CA GLY A 50 7.50 1.29 -7.94
C GLY A 50 6.50 1.27 -9.10
N THR A 51 6.94 0.90 -10.30
CA THR A 51 6.09 0.69 -11.48
C THR A 51 5.14 -0.49 -11.28
N LEU A 52 5.64 -1.62 -10.81
CA LEU A 52 4.83 -2.80 -10.49
C LEU A 52 3.82 -2.50 -9.38
N LEU A 53 4.24 -1.82 -8.30
CA LEU A 53 3.33 -1.42 -7.22
C LEU A 53 2.23 -0.49 -7.71
N ARG A 54 2.52 0.37 -8.69
CA ARG A 54 1.51 1.24 -9.31
C ARG A 54 0.48 0.45 -10.09
N GLU A 55 0.89 -0.57 -10.84
CA GLU A 55 -0.03 -1.46 -11.55
C GLU A 55 -0.92 -2.25 -10.59
N ILE A 56 -0.31 -2.81 -9.54
CA ILE A 56 -1.04 -3.49 -8.46
C ILE A 56 -2.05 -2.56 -7.80
N GLY A 57 -1.64 -1.34 -7.44
CA GLY A 57 -2.53 -0.33 -6.84
C GLY A 57 -3.70 0.04 -7.76
N ARG A 58 -3.47 0.18 -9.07
CA ARG A 58 -4.53 0.40 -10.07
C ARG A 58 -5.49 -0.78 -10.16
N ALA A 59 -4.97 -2.01 -10.25
CA ALA A 59 -5.79 -3.21 -10.32
C ALA A 59 -6.63 -3.39 -9.05
N MET A 60 -6.06 -3.17 -7.87
CA MET A 60 -6.79 -3.18 -6.59
C MET A 60 -7.89 -2.10 -6.57
N LYS A 61 -7.57 -0.86 -6.95
CA LYS A 61 -8.51 0.28 -6.92
C LYS A 61 -9.69 0.08 -7.87
N GLN A 62 -9.46 -0.46 -9.07
CA GLN A 62 -10.45 -0.53 -10.13
C GLN A 62 -11.20 -1.86 -10.18
N SER A 63 -10.57 -2.96 -9.78
CA SER A 63 -11.09 -4.31 -10.01
C SER A 63 -11.43 -5.08 -8.73
N SER A 64 -11.23 -4.50 -7.54
CA SER A 64 -11.70 -5.13 -6.29
C SER A 64 -13.22 -5.07 -6.18
N LYS A 65 -13.82 -6.16 -5.68
CA LYS A 65 -15.27 -6.30 -5.51
C LYS A 65 -15.84 -5.33 -4.46
N CYS A 66 -15.16 -5.18 -3.33
CA CYS A 66 -15.63 -4.40 -2.18
C CYS A 66 -14.78 -3.13 -1.92
N GLY A 67 -15.26 -2.30 -0.99
CA GLY A 67 -14.59 -1.04 -0.61
C GLY A 67 -13.19 -1.24 -0.02
N VAL A 68 -12.98 -2.29 0.77
CA VAL A 68 -11.68 -2.56 1.45
C VAL A 68 -10.55 -2.67 0.42
N GLY A 69 -10.73 -3.51 -0.61
CA GLY A 69 -9.72 -3.68 -1.65
C GLY A 69 -9.50 -2.42 -2.49
N ARG A 70 -10.57 -1.66 -2.77
CA ARG A 70 -10.47 -0.40 -3.53
C ARG A 70 -9.73 0.69 -2.75
N ILE A 71 -10.02 0.82 -1.46
CA ILE A 71 -9.32 1.73 -0.53
C ILE A 71 -7.85 1.33 -0.42
N GLY A 72 -7.56 0.03 -0.27
CA GLY A 72 -6.21 -0.50 -0.28
C GLY A 72 -5.42 -0.09 -1.52
N GLY A 73 -6.02 -0.25 -2.71
CA GLY A 73 -5.39 0.15 -3.97
C GLY A 73 -5.19 1.67 -4.08
N ALA A 74 -6.16 2.46 -3.64
CA ALA A 74 -6.05 3.92 -3.61
C ALA A 74 -4.93 4.38 -2.68
N LEU A 75 -4.83 3.80 -1.48
CA LEU A 75 -3.79 4.09 -0.51
C LEU A 75 -2.39 3.83 -1.10
N VAL A 76 -2.20 2.71 -1.81
CA VAL A 76 -0.91 2.40 -2.47
C VAL A 76 -0.51 3.48 -3.48
N LEU A 77 -1.46 3.94 -4.30
CA LEU A 77 -1.19 4.96 -5.30
C LEU A 77 -0.81 6.30 -4.66
N GLU A 78 -1.53 6.71 -3.61
CA GLU A 78 -1.22 7.91 -2.83
C GLU A 78 0.17 7.83 -2.19
N LEU A 79 0.53 6.66 -1.64
CA LEU A 79 1.84 6.45 -1.02
C LEU A 79 2.98 6.50 -2.03
N LEU A 80 2.80 5.91 -3.22
CA LEU A 80 3.80 5.97 -4.29
C LEU A 80 4.03 7.39 -4.79
N GLU A 81 3.00 8.24 -4.74
CA GLU A 81 3.06 9.63 -5.22
C GLU A 81 3.63 10.57 -4.17
N ARG A 82 3.16 10.47 -2.92
CA ARG A 82 3.48 11.44 -1.86
C ARG A 82 4.61 10.98 -0.94
N TYR A 83 4.79 9.67 -0.77
CA TYR A 83 5.74 9.09 0.18
C TYR A 83 6.51 7.89 -0.40
N PRO A 84 7.15 8.01 -1.58
CA PRO A 84 7.80 6.87 -2.25
C PRO A 84 8.91 6.20 -1.43
N ALA A 85 9.46 6.89 -0.43
CA ALA A 85 10.45 6.35 0.48
C ALA A 85 9.95 5.16 1.31
N ILE A 86 8.64 5.06 1.56
CA ILE A 86 8.03 3.97 2.34
C ILE A 86 8.27 2.57 1.74
N PHE A 87 8.49 2.50 0.43
CA PHE A 87 8.73 1.24 -0.30
C PHE A 87 10.21 0.95 -0.53
N LYS A 88 11.12 1.81 -0.06
CA LYS A 88 12.57 1.59 -0.13
C LYS A 88 13.02 0.80 1.09
N ALA A 89 13.96 -0.13 0.90
CA ALA A 89 14.54 -0.90 2.00
C ALA A 89 15.26 0.04 2.99
N GLY A 90 14.85 0.02 4.26
CA GLY A 90 15.50 0.75 5.35
C GLY A 90 14.87 2.08 5.79
N ALA A 91 13.61 2.36 5.46
CA ALA A 91 12.85 3.53 5.92
C ALA A 91 12.00 3.25 7.17
#